data_AF-A0A9E3LRW0-F1
#
_entry.id   AF-A0A9E3LRW0-F1
#
_cell.length_a   1.000
_cell.length_b   1.000
_cell.length_c   1.000
_cell.angle_alpha   90.00
_cell.angle_beta   90.00
_cell.angle_gamma   90.00
#
_symmetry.space_group_name_H-M   'P 1'
#
loop_
_entity.id
_entity.type
_entity.pdbx_description
1 polymer ?
#
loop_
_entity_poly.entity_id
_entity_poly.type
_entity_poly.pdbx_seq_one_letter_code
_entity_poly.pdbx_strand_id
1 'polypeptide(L)'
;MLEKQQKQLLKQGELAPEGSWVARYQVRQNTKRYWYYKLQVPQPYFQSRTSEKKSKYKHLGKAGTDAHLDAFMSVLRRSIFDELKKAISVLDDCLLDITGSEQEEDESQD
;
A
#
# COMPACT_ATOMS: atom_id res chain seq x y z
N MET A 1 5.61 3.33 19.93
CA MET A 1 5.66 1.89 19.59
C MET A 1 5.33 1.62 18.11
N LEU A 2 4.23 2.16 17.59
CA LEU A 2 3.80 1.99 16.19
C LEU A 2 4.78 2.57 15.17
N GLU A 3 5.37 3.74 15.44
CA GLU A 3 6.42 4.32 14.58
C GLU A 3 7.65 3.41 14.44
N LYS A 4 8.01 2.69 15.50
CA LYS A 4 9.11 1.72 15.48
C LYS A 4 8.76 0.55 14.55
N GLN A 5 7.50 0.12 14.53
CA GLN A 5 7.02 -0.93 13.61
C GLN A 5 7.02 -0.44 12.16
N GLN A 6 6.61 0.81 11.88
CA GLN A 6 6.74 1.40 10.54
C GLN A 6 8.19 1.41 10.06
N LYS A 7 9.11 1.90 10.90
CA LYS A 7 10.55 1.90 10.59
C LYS A 7 11.09 0.49 10.34
N GLN A 8 10.57 -0.51 11.05
CA GLN A 8 10.96 -1.90 10.83
C GLN A 8 10.46 -2.44 9.48
N LEU A 9 9.23 -2.12 9.07
CA LEU A 9 8.69 -2.52 7.77
C LEU A 9 9.50 -1.95 6.61
N LEU A 10 9.95 -0.69 6.72
CA LEU A 10 10.81 -0.05 5.73
C LEU A 10 12.18 -0.74 5.59
N LYS A 11 12.70 -1.35 6.67
CA LYS A 11 13.94 -2.12 6.64
C LYS A 11 13.78 -3.51 6.01
N GLN A 12 12.57 -4.06 6.01
CA GLN A 12 12.28 -5.40 5.47
C GLN A 12 12.16 -5.42 3.94
N GLY A 13 12.00 -4.25 3.29
CA GLY A 13 12.03 -4.12 1.83
C GLY A 13 11.17 -2.97 1.31
N GLU A 14 11.09 -2.86 -0.01
CA GLU A 14 10.40 -1.76 -0.71
C GLU A 14 8.88 -1.82 -0.59
N LEU A 15 8.24 -0.72 -0.19
CA LEU A 15 6.78 -0.62 -0.22
C LEU A 15 6.29 -0.50 -1.66
N ALA A 16 5.23 -1.24 -2.00
CA ALA A 16 4.57 -1.05 -3.28
C ALA A 16 3.96 0.36 -3.37
N PRO A 17 3.62 0.86 -4.58
CA PRO A 17 2.91 2.14 -4.71
C PRO A 17 1.56 2.12 -3.97
N GLU A 18 1.06 3.29 -3.60
CA GLU A 18 -0.22 3.40 -2.88
C GLU A 18 -1.37 2.83 -3.71
N GLY A 19 -2.29 2.13 -3.05
CA GLY A 19 -3.45 1.50 -3.68
C GLY A 19 -3.11 0.35 -4.64
N SER A 20 -1.90 -0.19 -4.60
CA SER A 20 -1.47 -1.28 -5.49
C SER A 20 -2.02 -2.65 -5.08
N TRP A 21 -2.17 -3.55 -6.05
CA TRP A 21 -2.62 -4.93 -5.81
C TRP A 21 -2.00 -5.92 -6.80
N VAL A 22 -1.87 -7.18 -6.39
CA VAL A 22 -1.45 -8.27 -7.29
C VAL A 22 -2.70 -8.89 -7.91
N ALA A 23 -2.85 -8.75 -9.23
CA ALA A 23 -3.98 -9.27 -9.98
C ALA A 23 -3.60 -10.55 -10.74
N ARG A 24 -4.51 -11.52 -10.73
CA ARG A 24 -4.39 -12.80 -11.42
C ARG A 24 -5.12 -12.75 -12.76
N TYR A 25 -4.46 -13.21 -13.81
CA TYR A 25 -4.99 -13.22 -15.17
C TYR A 25 -4.92 -14.62 -15.75
N GLN A 26 -5.99 -15.03 -16.43
CA GLN A 26 -6.04 -16.27 -17.16
C GLN A 26 -5.66 -16.04 -18.62
N VAL A 27 -4.86 -16.94 -19.18
CA VAL A 27 -4.68 -17.03 -20.63
C VAL A 27 -5.16 -18.39 -21.11
N ARG A 28 -5.84 -18.36 -22.25
CA ARG A 28 -6.23 -19.55 -23.00
C ARG A 28 -5.37 -19.60 -24.26
N GLN A 29 -4.55 -20.64 -24.39
CA GLN A 29 -3.87 -20.97 -25.65
C GLN A 29 -4.21 -22.41 -26.01
N ASN A 30 -4.78 -22.60 -27.20
CA ASN A 30 -5.18 -23.89 -27.78
C ASN A 30 -5.89 -24.80 -26.75
N THR A 31 -5.15 -25.72 -26.14
CA THR A 31 -5.61 -26.75 -25.19
C THR A 31 -5.14 -26.56 -23.74
N LYS A 32 -4.34 -25.53 -23.42
CA LYS A 32 -3.81 -25.29 -22.07
C LYS A 32 -4.30 -23.96 -21.51
N ARG A 33 -4.69 -23.99 -20.23
CA ARG A 33 -4.99 -22.80 -19.43
C ARG A 33 -3.81 -22.53 -18.53
N TYR A 34 -3.23 -21.35 -18.62
CA TYR A 34 -2.20 -20.90 -17.69
C TYR A 34 -2.59 -19.59 -17.04
N TRP A 35 -2.05 -19.37 -15.85
CA TRP A 35 -2.28 -18.18 -15.06
C TRP A 35 -0.99 -17.38 -14.97
N TYR A 36 -1.12 -16.06 -15.03
CA TYR A 36 -0.03 -15.15 -14.79
C TYR A 36 -0.52 -13.98 -13.93
N TYR A 37 0.44 -13.25 -13.36
CA TYR A 37 0.17 -12.20 -12.41
C TYR A 37 0.75 -10.88 -12.90
N LYS A 38 0.08 -9.79 -12.51
CA LYS A 38 0.55 -8.42 -12.69
C LYS A 38 0.41 -7.67 -11.37
N LEU A 39 1.41 -6.85 -11.03
CA LEU A 39 1.25 -5.80 -10.05
C LEU A 39 0.53 -4.64 -10.73
N GLN A 40 -0.62 -4.24 -10.19
CA GLN A 40 -1.46 -3.17 -10.70
C GLN A 40 -1.40 -1.97 -9.75
N VAL A 41 -1.55 -0.77 -10.31
CA VAL A 41 -1.61 0.49 -9.58
C VAL A 41 -2.76 1.36 -10.13
N PRO A 42 -3.38 2.22 -9.30
CA PRO A 42 -4.49 3.06 -9.75
C PRO A 42 -4.04 4.12 -10.77
N GLN A 43 -2.85 4.70 -10.56
CA GLN A 43 -2.25 5.74 -11.40
C GLN A 43 -0.99 5.23 -12.11
N PRO A 44 -0.66 5.71 -13.32
CA PRO A 44 0.52 5.27 -14.04
C PRO A 44 1.81 5.49 -13.24
N TYR A 45 2.54 4.40 -12.96
CA TYR A 45 3.71 4.42 -12.07
C TYR A 45 4.94 3.78 -12.70
N PHE A 46 4.79 2.64 -13.35
CA PHE A 46 5.93 1.84 -13.83
C PHE A 46 6.49 2.39 -15.13
N GLN A 47 7.79 2.65 -15.19
CA GLN A 47 8.43 3.10 -16.44
C GLN A 47 8.35 1.99 -17.50
N SER A 48 7.87 2.32 -18.70
CA SER A 48 7.95 1.40 -19.83
C SER A 48 9.35 1.42 -20.43
N ARG A 49 9.86 0.27 -20.87
CA ARG A 49 11.14 0.19 -21.60
C ARG A 49 11.03 0.72 -23.04
N THR A 50 9.83 0.71 -23.60
CA THR A 50 9.59 1.00 -25.02
C THR A 50 8.85 2.32 -25.25
N SER A 51 8.47 3.02 -24.18
CA SER A 51 7.73 4.28 -24.25
C SER A 51 8.15 5.18 -23.10
N GLU A 52 8.15 6.48 -23.33
CA GLU A 52 8.31 7.48 -22.28
C GLU A 52 7.13 7.45 -21.29
N LYS A 53 5.97 6.92 -21.69
CA LYS A 53 4.77 6.84 -20.86
C LYS A 53 4.91 5.77 -19.78
N LYS A 54 4.46 6.12 -18.57
CA LYS A 54 4.32 5.17 -17.45
C LYS A 54 3.13 4.23 -17.67
N SER A 55 3.29 2.98 -17.24
CA SER A 55 2.26 1.94 -17.22
C SER A 55 1.57 1.87 -15.86
N LYS A 56 0.31 1.44 -15.87
CA LYS A 56 -0.45 1.10 -14.66
C LYS A 56 -0.17 -0.31 -14.13
N TYR A 57 0.69 -1.07 -14.79
CA TYR A 57 1.03 -2.41 -14.35
C TYR A 57 2.47 -2.82 -14.65
N LYS A 58 2.95 -3.79 -13.86
CA LYS A 58 4.20 -4.54 -14.07
C LYS A 58 3.86 -6.03 -14.19
N HIS A 59 4.36 -6.69 -15.24
CA HIS A 59 4.22 -8.14 -15.40
C HIS A 59 5.09 -8.88 -14.39
N LEU A 60 4.52 -9.87 -13.69
CA LEU A 60 5.22 -10.65 -12.66
C LEU A 60 5.50 -12.09 -13.11
N GLY A 61 4.75 -12.58 -14.10
CA GLY A 61 4.88 -13.95 -14.61
C GLY A 61 4.00 -14.94 -13.85
N LYS A 62 4.51 -16.14 -13.60
CA LYS A 62 3.77 -17.25 -12.98
C LYS A 62 3.69 -17.08 -11.46
N ALA A 63 2.79 -17.82 -10.81
CA ALA A 63 2.74 -17.88 -9.35
C ALA A 63 4.07 -18.44 -8.79
N GLY A 64 4.47 -17.93 -7.62
CA GLY A 64 5.59 -18.46 -6.84
C GLY A 64 6.99 -18.12 -7.36
N THR A 65 7.11 -17.35 -8.45
CA THR A 65 8.40 -16.77 -8.85
C THR A 65 8.80 -15.66 -7.88
N ASP A 66 10.10 -15.35 -7.79
CA ASP A 66 10.60 -14.27 -6.92
C ASP A 66 9.88 -12.94 -7.22
N ALA A 67 9.75 -12.57 -8.49
CA ALA A 67 9.02 -11.36 -8.89
C ALA A 67 7.56 -11.34 -8.40
N HIS A 68 6.89 -12.50 -8.37
CA HIS A 68 5.52 -12.61 -7.85
C HIS A 68 5.49 -12.48 -6.32
N LEU A 69 6.39 -13.19 -5.62
CA LEU A 69 6.47 -13.17 -4.17
C LEU A 69 6.89 -11.80 -3.64
N ASP A 70 7.88 -11.16 -4.27
CA ASP A 70 8.34 -9.81 -3.91
C ASP A 70 7.23 -8.77 -4.10
N ALA A 71 6.49 -8.84 -5.21
CA ALA A 71 5.35 -7.97 -5.45
C ALA A 71 4.23 -8.20 -4.43
N PHE A 72 3.95 -9.45 -4.07
CA PHE A 72 2.98 -9.77 -3.03
C PHE A 72 3.41 -9.22 -1.66
N MET A 73 4.66 -9.47 -1.26
CA MET A 73 5.20 -9.00 0.02
C MET A 73 5.29 -7.48 0.09
N SER A 74 5.58 -6.78 -1.01
CA SER A 74 5.60 -5.31 -1.06
C SER A 74 4.20 -4.70 -0.93
N VAL A 75 3.17 -5.32 -1.52
CA VAL A 75 1.76 -4.92 -1.34
C VAL A 75 1.30 -5.18 0.10
N LEU A 76 1.66 -6.34 0.67
CA LEU A 76 1.36 -6.65 2.07
C LEU A 76 2.01 -5.64 3.02
N ARG A 77 3.30 -5.36 2.84
CA ARG A 77 4.03 -4.36 3.64
C ARG A 77 3.42 -2.97 3.51
N ARG A 78 3.01 -2.55 2.30
CA ARG A 78 2.28 -1.29 2.08
C ARG A 78 0.99 -1.24 2.89
N SER A 79 0.18 -2.30 2.83
CA SER A 79 -1.11 -2.36 3.55
C SER A 79 -0.92 -2.20 5.07
N ILE A 80 0.05 -2.91 5.65
CA ILE A 80 0.36 -2.80 7.09
C ILE A 80 0.88 -1.39 7.40
N PHE A 81 1.75 -0.85 6.57
CA PHE A 81 2.32 0.49 6.76
C PHE A 81 1.23 1.57 6.77
N ASP A 82 0.30 1.51 5.82
CA ASP A 82 -0.78 2.49 5.71
C ASP A 82 -1.75 2.41 6.90
N GLU A 83 -2.09 1.21 7.38
CA GLU A 83 -2.90 1.05 8.60
C GLU A 83 -2.19 1.56 9.86
N LEU A 84 -0.88 1.30 10.00
CA LEU A 84 -0.10 1.87 11.09
C LEU A 84 -0.08 3.41 11.04
N LYS A 85 0.00 3.98 9.83
CA LYS A 85 0.00 5.44 9.64
C LYS A 85 -1.34 6.04 10.06
N LYS A 86 -2.46 5.41 9.69
CA LYS A 86 -3.80 5.83 10.14
C LYS A 86 -3.93 5.75 11.66
N ALA A 87 -3.49 4.65 12.26
CA ALA A 87 -3.56 4.47 13.70
C ALA A 87 -2.76 5.52 14.47
N ILE A 88 -1.57 5.90 13.98
CA ILE A 88 -0.78 6.99 14.57
C ILE A 88 -1.52 8.32 14.45
N SER A 89 -2.05 8.65 13.27
CA SER A 89 -2.81 9.89 13.06
C SER A 89 -4.00 10.02 14.02
N VAL A 90 -4.76 8.94 14.21
CA VAL A 90 -5.89 8.93 15.15
C VAL A 90 -5.43 9.15 16.59
N LEU A 91 -4.29 8.56 17.00
CA LEU A 91 -3.74 8.78 18.33
C LEU A 91 -3.24 10.22 18.53
N ASP A 92 -2.67 10.82 17.49
CA ASP A 92 -2.25 12.23 17.52
C ASP A 92 -3.47 13.15 17.67
N ASP A 93 -4.56 12.90 16.93
CA ASP A 93 -5.82 13.61 17.07
C ASP A 93 -6.42 13.45 18.49
N CYS A 94 -6.46 12.22 19.02
CA CYS A 94 -6.92 11.97 20.39
C CYS A 94 -6.07 12.70 21.45
N LEU A 95 -4.75 12.80 21.24
CA LEU A 95 -3.87 13.55 22.15
C LEU A 95 -4.15 15.05 22.06
N LEU A 96 -4.39 15.58 20.86
CA LEU A 96 -4.80 16.97 20.67
C LEU A 96 -6.11 17.26 21.39
N ASP A 97 -7.10 16.37 21.32
CA ASP A 97 -8.36 16.52 22.04
C ASP A 97 -8.14 16.61 23.55
N ILE A 98 -7.28 15.75 24.13
CA ILE A 98 -7.00 15.75 25.58
C ILE A 98 -6.22 16.99 26.03
N THR A 99 -5.27 17.45 25.21
CA THR A 99 -4.36 18.55 25.56
C THR A 99 -4.89 19.92 25.14
N GLY A 100 -5.82 19.97 24.19
CA GLY A 100 -6.45 21.17 23.64
C GLY A 100 -7.83 21.48 24.23
N SER A 101 -8.43 20.57 25.01
CA SER A 101 -9.72 20.76 25.67
C SER A 101 -9.68 21.63 26.95
N GLU A 102 -8.57 22.32 27.23
CA GLU A 102 -8.52 23.36 28.27
C GLU A 102 -8.83 24.73 27.67
N GLN A 103 -10.04 24.92 27.11
CA GLN A 103 -10.72 26.23 26.95
C GLN A 103 -12.00 26.04 26.15
N GLU A 104 -13.12 25.90 26.85
CA GLU A 104 -14.43 26.46 26.50
C GLU A 104 -15.32 26.25 27.74
N GLU A 105 -15.11 27.11 28.75
CA GLU A 105 -16.18 27.38 29.73
C GLU A 105 -17.29 28.08 28.95
N ASP A 106 -18.36 27.34 28.67
CA ASP A 106 -19.62 27.86 28.14
C ASP A 106 -20.25 28.74 29.24
N GLU A 107 -19.80 30.00 29.35
CA GLU A 107 -20.51 31.05 30.06
C GLU A 107 -21.83 31.35 29.33
N SER A 108 -22.79 30.46 29.51
CA SER A 108 -24.20 30.76 29.28
C SER A 108 -24.65 31.73 30.37
N GLN A 109 -24.59 33.02 30.04
CA GLN A 109 -25.08 34.13 30.87
C GLN A 109 -26.61 34.03 31.04
N ASP A 110 -27.07 34.06 32.29
CA ASP A 110 -28.46 34.19 32.74
C ASP A 110 -29.17 35.47 32.26
#